data_AF-A0A498Q7S5-F1
#
_entry.id   AF-A0A498Q7S5-F1
#
_cell.length_a   1.000
_cell.length_b   1.000
_cell.length_c   1.000
_cell.angle_alpha   90.00
_cell.angle_beta   90.00
_cell.angle_gamma   90.00
#
_symmetry.space_group_name_H-M   'P 1'
#
loop_
_entity.id
_entity.type
_entity.pdbx_description
1 polymer ?
#
loop_
_entity_poly.entity_id
_entity_poly.type
_entity_poly.pdbx_seq_one_letter_code
_entity_poly.pdbx_strand_id
1 'polypeptide(L)'
;MQTLHQARLALAVGAQIIVAQGGEAGGHGMGARSTFTLVPDVVDLVARRSPETLVVAAGGVADGRGLAAALALGADGVRVGTRFWAATEALVSPRAQQRGIDADGDDTVRTRVYDIVRQRDWPDEYDARMVGNALTARWHGHEAELSARLPDVLNEFEGRLRQRISTSSRYSSARR
;
A
#
# COMPACT_ATOMS: atom_id res chain seq x y z
N MET A 1 -5.66 -0.20 12.07
CA MET A 1 -5.78 -1.59 12.53
C MET A 1 -6.45 -2.44 11.47
N GLN A 2 -6.17 -3.74 11.50
CA GLN A 2 -6.55 -4.70 10.46
C GLN A 2 -7.12 -5.99 11.08
N THR A 3 -7.19 -6.07 12.41
CA THR A 3 -7.83 -7.15 13.17
C THR A 3 -8.59 -6.60 14.37
N LEU A 4 -9.57 -7.37 14.87
CA LEU A 4 -10.28 -7.03 16.12
C LEU A 4 -9.37 -7.08 17.35
N HIS A 5 -8.31 -7.87 17.33
CA HIS A 5 -7.33 -7.87 18.42
C HIS A 5 -6.62 -6.51 18.49
N GLN A 6 -6.12 -6.00 17.36
CA GLN A 6 -5.51 -4.67 17.28
C GLN A 6 -6.49 -3.56 17.68
N ALA A 7 -7.76 -3.67 17.29
CA ALA A 7 -8.79 -2.71 17.70
C ALA A 7 -9.00 -2.70 19.23
N ARG A 8 -9.04 -3.88 19.88
CA ARG A 8 -9.14 -3.96 21.36
C ARG A 8 -7.93 -3.32 22.05
N LEU A 9 -6.72 -3.52 21.51
CA LEU A 9 -5.51 -2.90 22.04
C LEU A 9 -5.56 -1.37 21.89
N ALA A 10 -5.99 -0.86 20.74
CA ALA A 10 -6.14 0.58 20.49
C ALA A 10 -7.15 1.22 21.46
N LEU A 11 -8.29 0.56 21.70
CA LEU A 11 -9.27 1.02 22.69
C LEU A 11 -8.71 1.00 24.12
N ALA A 12 -7.94 -0.02 24.48
CA ALA A 12 -7.35 -0.14 25.82
C ALA A 12 -6.36 0.99 26.15
N VAL A 13 -5.73 1.59 25.14
CA VAL A 13 -4.85 2.76 25.30
C VAL A 13 -5.59 4.10 25.10
N GLY A 14 -6.92 4.07 24.97
CA GLY A 14 -7.76 5.27 24.89
C GLY A 14 -7.71 5.97 23.54
N ALA A 15 -7.54 5.26 22.42
CA ALA A 15 -7.59 5.87 21.09
C ALA A 15 -8.99 6.46 20.80
N GLN A 16 -9.07 7.74 20.42
CA GLN A 16 -10.33 8.42 20.06
C GLN A 16 -10.74 8.20 18.60
N ILE A 17 -9.81 7.76 17.76
CA ILE A 17 -10.05 7.46 16.35
C ILE A 17 -9.41 6.12 16.00
N ILE A 18 -10.20 5.25 15.40
CA ILE A 18 -9.81 3.94 14.91
C ILE A 18 -9.86 3.94 13.38
N VAL A 19 -8.69 3.82 12.74
CA VAL A 19 -8.62 3.57 11.28
C VAL A 19 -8.70 2.07 11.01
N ALA A 20 -9.85 1.58 10.55
CA ALA A 20 -10.06 0.20 10.12
C ALA A 20 -9.63 0.03 8.65
N GLN A 21 -8.47 -0.59 8.44
CA GLN A 21 -7.83 -0.72 7.13
C GLN A 21 -8.07 -2.11 6.54
N GLY A 22 -8.77 -2.19 5.41
CA GLY A 22 -8.88 -3.41 4.61
C GLY A 22 -7.64 -3.69 3.77
N GLY A 23 -7.51 -4.94 3.32
CA GLY A 23 -6.39 -5.43 2.51
C GLY A 23 -6.27 -4.79 1.12
N GLU A 24 -7.30 -4.07 0.68
CA GLU A 24 -7.34 -3.29 -0.55
C GLU A 24 -6.52 -1.99 -0.47
N ALA A 25 -6.12 -1.56 0.72
CA ALA A 25 -5.28 -0.38 0.88
C ALA A 25 -3.94 -0.51 0.14
N GLY A 26 -3.48 0.58 -0.47
CA GLY A 26 -2.14 0.67 -1.03
C GLY A 26 -1.07 0.82 0.06
N GLY A 27 0.16 0.42 -0.25
CA GLY A 27 1.28 0.44 0.70
C GLY A 27 1.23 -0.74 1.68
N HIS A 28 1.94 -0.59 2.81
CA HIS A 28 2.10 -1.66 3.80
C HIS A 28 0.82 -1.94 4.60
N GLY A 29 0.49 -3.21 4.72
CA GLY A 29 -0.66 -3.68 5.48
C GLY A 29 -0.76 -5.20 5.52
N MET A 30 -1.82 -5.70 6.15
CA MET A 30 -2.22 -7.11 6.18
C MET A 30 -3.27 -7.36 5.09
N GLY A 31 -3.28 -8.54 4.50
CA GLY A 31 -4.17 -8.89 3.37
C GLY A 31 -5.37 -9.74 3.75
N ALA A 32 -5.51 -10.05 5.04
CA ALA A 32 -6.41 -11.09 5.52
C ALA A 32 -7.91 -10.74 5.41
N ARG A 33 -8.28 -9.45 5.43
CA ARG A 33 -9.68 -9.01 5.44
C ARG A 33 -9.90 -7.81 4.54
N SER A 34 -11.03 -7.80 3.83
CA SER A 34 -11.50 -6.68 3.04
C SER A 34 -12.04 -5.54 3.91
N THR A 35 -12.04 -4.32 3.40
CA THR A 35 -12.72 -3.18 4.05
C THR A 35 -14.19 -3.51 4.32
N PHE A 36 -14.86 -4.16 3.36
CA PHE A 36 -16.28 -4.50 3.45
C PHE A 36 -16.61 -5.42 4.63
N THR A 37 -15.70 -6.33 4.99
CA THR A 37 -15.91 -7.26 6.11
C THR A 37 -15.34 -6.73 7.42
N LEU A 38 -14.22 -6.01 7.39
CA LEU A 38 -13.54 -5.55 8.59
C LEU A 38 -14.26 -4.37 9.26
N VAL A 39 -14.73 -3.40 8.48
CA VAL A 39 -15.32 -2.16 9.01
C VAL A 39 -16.52 -2.42 9.93
N PRO A 40 -17.58 -3.15 9.52
CA PRO A 40 -18.74 -3.35 10.39
C PRO A 40 -18.39 -4.09 11.69
N ASP A 41 -17.48 -5.08 11.63
CA ASP A 41 -16.99 -5.78 12.82
C ASP A 41 -16.29 -4.84 13.83
N VAL A 42 -15.51 -3.89 13.33
CA VAL A 42 -14.81 -2.91 14.16
C VAL A 42 -15.81 -1.90 14.74
N VAL A 43 -16.76 -1.41 13.93
CA VAL A 43 -17.84 -0.53 14.37
C VAL A 43 -18.62 -1.16 15.53
N ASP A 44 -19.06 -2.40 15.37
CA ASP A 44 -19.79 -3.16 16.39
C ASP A 44 -18.98 -3.33 17.68
N LEU A 45 -17.67 -3.58 17.57
CA LEU A 45 -16.78 -3.68 18.72
C LEU A 45 -16.66 -2.34 19.46
N VAL A 46 -16.49 -1.25 18.72
CA VAL A 46 -16.31 0.10 19.26
C VAL A 46 -17.59 0.58 19.93
N ALA A 47 -18.75 0.43 19.28
CA ALA A 47 -20.04 0.81 19.85
C ALA A 47 -20.32 0.15 21.21
N ARG A 48 -19.89 -1.11 21.41
CA ARG A 48 -20.05 -1.82 22.69
C ARG A 48 -19.07 -1.42 23.78
N ARG A 49 -17.92 -0.81 23.44
CA ARG A 49 -16.80 -0.62 24.38
C ARG A 49 -16.43 0.84 24.63
N SER A 50 -16.55 1.69 23.61
CA SER A 50 -16.18 3.10 23.63
C SER A 50 -16.97 3.82 22.54
N PRO A 51 -18.28 4.08 22.74
CA PRO A 51 -19.16 4.63 21.71
C PRO A 51 -18.75 6.05 21.25
N GLU A 52 -17.97 6.76 22.05
CA GLU A 52 -17.36 8.05 21.70
C GLU A 52 -16.15 7.96 20.75
N THR A 53 -15.59 6.76 20.55
CA THR A 53 -14.47 6.56 19.62
C THR A 53 -14.97 6.50 18.18
N LEU A 54 -14.38 7.31 17.30
CA LEU A 54 -14.74 7.33 15.89
C LEU A 54 -14.08 6.18 15.12
N VAL A 55 -14.80 5.60 14.17
CA VAL A 55 -14.29 4.58 13.24
C VAL A 55 -14.18 5.15 11.84
N VAL A 56 -12.98 5.12 11.28
CA VAL A 56 -12.66 5.60 9.94
C VAL A 56 -12.28 4.40 9.06
N ALA A 57 -13.00 4.18 7.97
CA ALA A 57 -12.69 3.13 7.01
C ALA A 57 -11.49 3.53 6.13
N ALA A 58 -10.61 2.57 5.82
CA ALA A 58 -9.48 2.77 4.91
C ALA A 58 -9.29 1.55 4.00
N GLY A 59 -8.91 1.80 2.75
CA GLY A 59 -8.71 0.75 1.74
C GLY A 59 -9.86 0.72 0.72
N GLY A 60 -9.52 0.92 -0.56
CA GLY A 60 -10.48 0.86 -1.66
C GLY A 60 -11.37 2.09 -1.87
N VAL A 61 -11.25 3.16 -1.07
CA VAL A 61 -12.07 4.38 -1.23
C VAL A 61 -11.41 5.37 -2.19
N ALA A 62 -12.03 5.61 -3.35
CA ALA A 62 -11.51 6.50 -4.39
C ALA A 62 -12.45 7.66 -4.76
N ASP A 63 -13.75 7.52 -4.48
CA ASP A 63 -14.79 8.50 -4.80
C ASP A 63 -15.99 8.41 -3.83
N GLY A 64 -17.05 9.17 -4.14
CA GLY A 64 -18.26 9.23 -3.33
C GLY A 64 -18.99 7.89 -3.14
N ARG A 65 -18.85 6.92 -4.06
CA ARG A 65 -19.47 5.59 -3.91
C ARG A 65 -18.80 4.80 -2.79
N GLY A 66 -17.47 4.83 -2.75
CA GLY A 66 -16.69 4.21 -1.68
C GLY A 66 -16.96 4.87 -0.32
N LEU A 67 -17.09 6.21 -0.29
CA LEU A 67 -17.50 6.93 0.91
C LEU A 67 -18.90 6.50 1.37
N ALA A 68 -19.89 6.50 0.47
CA ALA A 68 -21.26 6.10 0.80
C ALA A 68 -21.32 4.65 1.32
N ALA A 69 -20.58 3.73 0.72
CA ALA A 69 -20.49 2.35 1.19
C ALA A 69 -19.87 2.26 2.60
N ALA A 70 -18.79 3.00 2.87
CA ALA A 70 -18.17 3.01 4.21
C ALA A 70 -19.13 3.55 5.28
N LEU A 71 -19.85 4.63 4.99
CA LEU A 71 -20.87 5.18 5.90
C LEU A 71 -22.02 4.19 6.10
N ALA A 72 -22.46 3.49 5.06
CA ALA A 72 -23.49 2.45 5.16
C ALA A 72 -23.05 1.24 6.00
N LEU A 73 -21.74 0.95 6.04
CA LEU A 73 -21.15 -0.05 6.94
C LEU A 73 -20.98 0.44 8.38
N GLY A 74 -21.40 1.67 8.70
CA GLY A 74 -21.39 2.26 10.04
C GLY A 74 -20.12 3.02 10.41
N ALA A 75 -19.19 3.27 9.47
CA ALA A 75 -18.04 4.13 9.75
C ALA A 75 -18.47 5.60 9.86
N ASP A 76 -17.75 6.38 10.66
CA ASP A 76 -17.92 7.83 10.82
C ASP A 76 -17.25 8.63 9.69
N GLY A 77 -16.38 7.98 8.92
CA GLY A 77 -15.68 8.61 7.80
C GLY A 77 -14.73 7.67 7.08
N VAL A 78 -13.92 8.24 6.20
CA VAL A 78 -12.93 7.51 5.39
C VAL A 78 -11.56 8.16 5.41
N ARG A 79 -10.51 7.33 5.37
CA ARG A 79 -9.14 7.74 5.08
C ARG A 79 -8.79 7.33 3.66
N VAL A 80 -8.49 8.33 2.84
CA VAL A 80 -8.13 8.14 1.43
C VAL A 80 -6.62 8.33 1.26
N GLY A 81 -5.98 7.39 0.57
CA GLY A 81 -4.52 7.36 0.34
C GLY A 81 -4.19 7.40 -1.15
N THR A 82 -4.16 6.22 -1.79
CA THR A 82 -3.74 6.02 -3.19
C THR A 82 -4.34 7.03 -4.18
N ARG A 83 -5.60 7.43 -4.00
CA ARG A 83 -6.27 8.42 -4.86
C ARG A 83 -5.54 9.77 -4.96
N PHE A 84 -4.83 10.18 -3.91
CA PHE A 84 -4.07 11.44 -3.87
C PHE A 84 -2.74 11.38 -4.63
N TRP A 85 -2.32 10.21 -5.14
CA TRP A 85 -1.19 10.16 -6.09
C TRP A 85 -1.46 10.95 -7.37
N ALA A 86 -2.73 11.14 -7.74
CA ALA A 86 -3.11 11.93 -8.91
C ALA A 86 -3.08 13.46 -8.66
N ALA A 87 -2.76 13.92 -7.44
CA ALA A 87 -2.65 15.34 -7.14
C ALA A 87 -1.34 15.92 -7.69
N THR A 88 -1.36 17.20 -8.10
CA THR A 88 -0.18 17.92 -8.61
C THR A 88 0.92 18.08 -7.56
N GLU A 89 0.54 18.05 -6.28
CA GLU A 89 1.42 18.21 -5.12
C GLU A 89 2.05 16.88 -4.65
N ALA A 90 1.72 15.76 -5.30
CA ALA A 90 2.23 14.45 -4.92
C ALA A 90 3.76 14.37 -5.13
N LEU A 91 4.49 14.08 -4.06
CA LEU A 91 5.96 13.96 -4.06
C LEU A 91 6.43 12.60 -4.60
N VAL A 92 6.11 12.33 -5.86
CA VAL A 92 6.47 11.10 -6.58
C VAL A 92 7.12 11.45 -7.92
N SER A 93 7.99 10.59 -8.44
CA SER A 93 8.58 10.85 -9.76
C SER A 93 7.47 10.92 -10.83
N PRO A 94 7.54 11.83 -11.82
CA PRO A 94 6.50 11.97 -12.85
C PRO A 94 6.17 10.66 -13.57
N ARG A 95 7.20 9.83 -13.84
CA ARG A 95 7.02 8.51 -14.45
C ARG A 95 6.22 7.54 -13.57
N ALA A 96 6.50 7.52 -12.27
CA ALA A 96 5.77 6.65 -11.34
C ALA A 96 4.35 7.16 -11.11
N GLN A 97 4.17 8.49 -11.07
CA GLN A 97 2.87 9.11 -10.96
C GLN A 97 1.97 8.76 -12.14
N GLN A 98 2.45 9.00 -13.37
CA GLN A 98 1.71 8.68 -14.59
C GLN A 98 1.34 7.19 -14.63
N ARG A 99 2.30 6.33 -14.32
CA ARG A 99 2.05 4.88 -14.27
C ARG A 99 1.00 4.49 -13.22
N GLY A 100 0.97 5.19 -12.08
CA GLY A 100 -0.06 4.96 -11.05
C GLY A 100 -1.44 5.49 -11.46
N ILE A 101 -1.49 6.54 -12.28
CA ILE A 101 -2.73 7.10 -12.84
C ILE A 101 -3.29 6.18 -13.93
N ASP A 102 -2.43 5.62 -14.76
CA ASP A 102 -2.81 4.73 -15.88
C ASP A 102 -3.17 3.30 -15.43
N ALA A 103 -2.80 2.93 -14.20
CA ALA A 103 -3.04 1.60 -13.66
C ALA A 103 -4.45 1.45 -13.07
N ASP A 104 -5.00 0.24 -13.14
CA ASP A 104 -6.25 -0.12 -12.48
C ASP A 104 -6.03 -1.07 -11.28
N GLY A 105 -7.11 -1.65 -10.77
CA GLY A 105 -7.07 -2.57 -9.63
C GLY A 105 -6.33 -3.89 -9.93
N ASP A 106 -6.37 -4.34 -11.18
CA ASP A 106 -5.81 -5.62 -11.63
C ASP A 106 -4.30 -5.52 -11.88
N ASP A 107 -3.79 -4.30 -12.07
CA ASP A 107 -2.36 -4.00 -12.18
C ASP A 107 -1.60 -4.05 -10.84
N THR A 108 -2.29 -4.27 -9.73
CA THR A 108 -1.68 -4.26 -8.40
C THR A 108 -1.35 -5.66 -7.90
N VAL A 109 -0.28 -5.75 -7.12
CA VAL A 109 0.16 -6.99 -6.46
C VAL A 109 0.47 -6.70 -4.99
N ARG A 110 0.16 -7.68 -4.14
CA ARG A 110 0.61 -7.73 -2.74
C ARG A 110 1.83 -8.62 -2.62
N THR A 111 2.96 -8.06 -2.21
CA THR A 111 4.24 -8.79 -2.20
C THR A 111 5.25 -8.17 -1.24
N ARG A 112 6.20 -8.99 -0.77
CA ARG A 112 7.37 -8.57 0.02
C ARG A 112 8.61 -8.33 -0.83
N VAL A 113 8.56 -8.52 -2.15
CA VAL A 113 9.69 -8.32 -3.07
C VAL A 113 10.36 -6.95 -2.88
N TYR A 114 9.54 -5.90 -2.70
CA TYR A 114 10.06 -4.56 -2.49
C TYR A 114 10.74 -4.38 -1.14
N ASP A 115 10.23 -5.03 -0.10
CA ASP A 115 10.83 -4.98 1.25
C ASP A 115 12.18 -5.66 1.25
N ILE A 116 12.28 -6.83 0.60
CA ILE A 116 13.54 -7.55 0.46
C ILE A 116 14.57 -6.70 -0.29
N VAL A 117 14.21 -6.14 -1.45
CA VAL A 117 15.14 -5.31 -2.25
C VAL A 117 15.52 -4.00 -1.53
N ARG A 118 14.61 -3.42 -0.75
CA ARG A 118 14.89 -2.21 0.05
C ARG A 118 15.44 -2.51 1.44
N GLN A 119 15.70 -3.78 1.75
CA GLN A 119 16.22 -4.26 3.03
C GLN A 119 15.37 -3.72 4.21
N ARG A 120 14.04 -3.86 4.08
CA ARG A 120 13.07 -3.47 5.11
C ARG A 120 12.59 -4.72 5.82
N ASP A 121 12.75 -4.72 7.14
CA ASP A 121 12.37 -5.84 8.00
C ASP A 121 10.98 -5.60 8.59
N TRP A 122 9.96 -5.84 7.76
CA TRP A 122 8.56 -5.85 8.21
C TRP A 122 8.19 -7.25 8.71
N PRO A 123 7.39 -7.36 9.79
CA PRO A 123 6.86 -8.65 10.24
C PRO A 123 6.09 -9.36 9.11
N ASP A 124 6.11 -10.69 9.11
CA ASP A 124 5.67 -11.52 7.98
C ASP A 124 4.20 -11.31 7.57
N GLU A 125 3.34 -10.90 8.50
CA GLU A 125 1.94 -10.59 8.24
C GLU A 125 1.71 -9.28 7.49
N TYR A 126 2.76 -8.45 7.35
CA TYR A 126 2.73 -7.19 6.60
C TYR A 126 3.50 -7.33 5.29
N ASP A 127 2.78 -7.12 4.19
CA ASP A 127 3.34 -6.93 2.85
C ASP A 127 2.90 -5.56 2.32
N ALA A 128 3.36 -5.20 1.12
CA ALA A 128 2.92 -3.99 0.44
C ALA A 128 2.03 -4.32 -0.77
N ARG A 129 0.90 -3.61 -0.89
CA ARG A 129 0.14 -3.53 -2.14
C ARG A 129 0.65 -2.37 -3.00
N MET A 130 1.09 -2.68 -4.22
CA MET A 130 1.59 -1.67 -5.16
C MET A 130 1.33 -2.06 -6.61
N VAL A 131 1.49 -1.09 -7.53
CA VAL A 131 1.46 -1.35 -8.97
C VAL A 131 2.61 -2.30 -9.32
N GLY A 132 2.28 -3.44 -9.95
CA GLY A 132 3.25 -4.45 -10.36
C GLY A 132 4.28 -3.88 -11.33
N ASN A 133 5.46 -4.47 -11.43
CA ASN A 133 6.51 -4.07 -12.38
C ASN A 133 7.37 -5.28 -12.77
N ALA A 134 8.42 -5.08 -13.57
CA ALA A 134 9.29 -6.17 -13.99
C ALA A 134 9.98 -6.92 -12.83
N LEU A 135 10.26 -6.24 -11.72
CA LEU A 135 10.85 -6.85 -10.53
C LEU A 135 9.82 -7.72 -9.81
N THR A 136 8.60 -7.23 -9.57
CA THR A 136 7.55 -8.03 -8.92
C THR A 136 7.08 -9.16 -9.83
N ALA A 137 6.98 -8.95 -11.14
CA ALA A 137 6.63 -10.02 -12.08
C ALA A 137 7.66 -11.17 -12.07
N ARG A 138 8.94 -10.87 -11.80
CA ARG A 138 10.01 -11.87 -11.73
C ARG A 138 10.05 -12.61 -10.39
N TRP A 139 9.78 -11.90 -9.29
CA TRP A 139 10.10 -12.40 -7.95
C TRP A 139 8.90 -12.62 -7.04
N HIS A 140 7.71 -12.17 -7.42
CA HIS A 140 6.50 -12.48 -6.66
C HIS A 140 6.25 -14.00 -6.67
N GLY A 141 6.07 -14.59 -5.49
CA GLY A 141 6.00 -16.05 -5.31
C GLY A 141 7.37 -16.73 -5.19
N HIS A 142 8.46 -15.99 -5.39
CA HIS A 142 9.85 -16.47 -5.31
C HIS A 142 10.68 -15.65 -4.30
N GLU A 143 10.04 -15.11 -3.27
CA GLU A 143 10.65 -14.21 -2.28
C GLU A 143 11.82 -14.85 -1.50
N ALA A 144 11.75 -16.16 -1.25
CA ALA A 144 12.85 -16.90 -0.60
C ALA A 144 14.11 -16.97 -1.48
N GLU A 145 13.94 -17.21 -2.79
CA GLU A 145 15.06 -17.21 -3.73
C GLU A 145 15.64 -15.81 -3.89
N LEU A 146 14.76 -14.79 -4.00
CA LEU A 146 15.18 -13.39 -4.04
C LEU A 146 16.05 -13.03 -2.85
N SER A 147 15.65 -13.42 -1.63
CA SER A 147 16.41 -13.18 -0.41
C SER A 147 17.78 -13.84 -0.44
N ALA A 148 17.86 -15.10 -0.87
CA ALA A 148 19.11 -15.83 -0.99
C ALA A 148 20.09 -15.23 -2.02
N ARG A 149 19.55 -14.59 -3.07
CA ARG A 149 20.30 -14.00 -4.18
C ARG A 149 20.36 -12.47 -4.13
N LEU A 150 19.97 -11.87 -3.01
CA LEU A 150 19.80 -10.42 -2.91
C LEU A 150 21.06 -9.62 -3.31
N PRO A 151 22.29 -10.01 -2.91
CA PRO A 151 23.50 -9.30 -3.33
C PRO A 151 23.65 -9.23 -4.86
N ASP A 152 23.40 -10.33 -5.56
CA ASP A 152 23.50 -10.41 -7.02
C ASP A 152 22.42 -9.56 -7.71
N VAL A 153 21.19 -9.61 -7.19
CA VAL A 153 20.05 -8.85 -7.73
C VAL A 153 20.27 -7.35 -7.59
N LEU A 154 20.82 -6.90 -6.46
CA LEU A 154 21.16 -5.48 -6.25
C LEU A 154 22.26 -5.02 -7.20
N ASN A 155 23.32 -5.84 -7.36
CA ASN A 155 24.41 -5.55 -8.30
C ASN A 155 23.90 -5.44 -9.75
N GLU A 156 23.01 -6.34 -10.18
CA GLU A 156 22.38 -6.29 -11.50
C GLU A 156 21.59 -4.98 -11.69
N PHE A 157 20.81 -4.58 -10.67
CA PHE A 157 19.99 -3.38 -10.72
C PHE A 157 20.83 -2.09 -10.79
N GLU A 158 21.87 -2.00 -9.96
CA GLU A 158 22.83 -0.88 -10.02
C GLU A 158 23.55 -0.79 -11.36
N GLY A 159 23.97 -1.93 -11.92
CA GLY A 159 24.60 -1.99 -13.24
C GLY A 159 23.69 -1.42 -14.34
N ARG A 160 22.41 -1.79 -14.33
CA ARG A 160 21.40 -1.27 -15.28
C ARG A 160 21.17 0.22 -15.10
N LEU A 161 21.11 0.73 -13.87
CA LEU A 161 20.97 2.17 -13.60
C LEU A 161 22.17 2.96 -14.14
N ARG A 162 23.39 2.48 -13.89
CA ARG A 162 24.63 3.12 -14.38
C ARG A 162 24.67 3.17 -15.92
N GLN A 163 24.30 2.08 -16.60
CA GLN A 163 24.22 2.03 -18.07
C GLN A 163 23.18 3.02 -18.62
N ARG A 164 22.04 3.16 -17.95
CA ARG A 164 20.95 4.04 -18.37
C ARG A 164 21.29 5.52 -18.23
N ILE A 165 22.00 5.90 -17.16
CA ILE A 165 22.55 7.25 -16.97
C ILE A 165 23.63 7.55 -18.04
N SER A 166 24.49 6.58 -18.34
CA SER A 166 25.54 6.72 -19.36
C SER A 166 24.98 6.87 -20.79
N THR A 167 23.86 6.22 -21.10
CA THR A 167 23.21 6.31 -22.41
C THR A 167 22.36 7.58 -22.55
N SER A 168 21.71 8.07 -21.48
CA SER A 168 21.02 9.36 -21.51
C SER A 168 21.98 10.55 -21.61
N SER A 169 23.17 10.46 -21.00
CA SER A 169 24.23 11.48 -21.11
C SER A 169 24.74 11.63 -22.55
N ARG A 170 24.92 10.51 -23.27
CA ARG A 170 25.35 10.49 -24.68
C ARG A 170 24.31 11.04 -25.67
N TYR A 171 23.02 10.95 -25.34
CA TYR A 171 21.95 11.50 -26.18
C TYR A 171 21.79 13.03 -26.04
N SER A 172 22.21 13.61 -24.91
CA SER A 172 22.20 15.06 -24.68
C SER A 172 23.36 15.80 -25.38
N SER A 173 24.51 15.12 -25.56
CA SER A 173 25.67 15.68 -26.28
C SER A 173 25.57 15.61 -27.81
N ALA A 174 24.62 14.85 -28.37
CA ALA A 174 24.43 14.68 -29.81
C ALA A 174 23.33 15.59 -30.42
N ARG A 175 22.73 16.48 -29.61
CA ARG A 175 21.70 17.45 -30.03
C ARG A 175 22.14 18.92 -29.87
N ARG A 176 23.45 19.20 -29.89
CA ARG A 176 23.99 20.55 -30.02
C ARG A 176 24.71 20.71 -31.35
#